data_AF-G0QV25-F1
#
_entry.id   AF-G0QV25-F1
#
_cell.length_a   1.000
_cell.length_b   1.000
_cell.length_c   1.000
_cell.angle_alpha   90.00
_cell.angle_beta   90.00
_cell.angle_gamma   90.00
#
_symmetry.space_group_name_H-M   'P 1'
#
loop_
_entity.id
_entity.type
_entity.pdbx_description
1 polymer ?
#
loop_
_entity_poly.entity_id
_entity_poly.type
_entity_poly.pdbx_seq_one_letter_code
_entity_poly.pdbx_strand_id
1 'polypeptide(L)'
;MKNQIIVNKNKIKKYLQQIVYNLYLKPKNLQFTQIIILISVLQKVFFTFAYKIIQKNLPYLQISVYNVNSHFLRQIKFKLQVIQSWKILLKILKNKDQGYQYSFILKIYMQLFSGITYIAIDTILGILSIFFIVYNVSNILGFIHQYFSGIHIDELEKEVEWLMGDPAGLKTNKSLNKIMGFLISKLFILWNYFTTFGTPFEPYLVTFLSFFGFFGISFVFCIINDLINILTLHIYIIYKLLLIIYKEVMNLIIFFFKVMKGQIKQYNKKEITWDQKVISLIFFFFLVSMFPTISVYYYSYLFIVLFVYMIKVNYIKLLFLFYFIYQSANAQINCLNFKYFPLLYDIIIFYK
;
A
#
# COMPACT_ATOMS: atom_id res chain seq x y z
N MET A 1 -47.75 9.36 37.06
CA MET A 1 -46.32 9.77 37.08
C MET A 1 -45.48 9.27 35.91
N LYS A 2 -45.56 7.98 35.48
CA LYS A 2 -44.77 7.47 34.31
C LYS A 2 -45.00 8.23 32.99
N ASN A 3 -46.24 8.61 32.68
CA ASN A 3 -46.56 9.33 31.43
C ASN A 3 -45.99 10.76 31.39
N GLN A 4 -45.93 11.46 32.53
CA GLN A 4 -45.31 12.79 32.60
C GLN A 4 -43.79 12.74 32.41
N ILE A 5 -43.11 11.71 32.90
CA ILE A 5 -41.66 11.51 32.73
C ILE A 5 -41.30 11.21 31.26
N ILE A 6 -42.13 10.43 30.56
CA ILE A 6 -41.96 10.12 29.12
C ILE A 6 -42.16 11.37 28.26
N VAL A 7 -43.19 12.17 28.55
CA VAL A 7 -43.44 13.46 27.88
C VAL A 7 -42.27 14.43 28.11
N ASN A 8 -41.67 14.43 29.31
CA ASN A 8 -40.52 15.28 29.62
C ASN A 8 -39.26 14.84 28.85
N LYS A 9 -38.99 13.53 28.73
CA LYS A 9 -37.88 13.02 27.90
C LYS A 9 -38.04 13.39 26.42
N ASN A 10 -39.25 13.33 25.87
CA ASN A 10 -39.51 13.71 24.48
C ASN A 10 -39.38 15.23 24.25
N LYS A 11 -39.77 16.06 25.23
CA LYS A 11 -39.53 17.51 25.20
C LYS A 11 -38.04 17.84 25.26
N ILE A 12 -37.28 17.22 26.16
CA ILE A 12 -35.83 17.40 26.29
C ILE A 12 -35.12 16.97 24.99
N LYS A 13 -35.56 15.87 24.38
CA LYS A 13 -35.02 15.38 23.10
C LYS A 13 -35.29 16.34 21.94
N LYS A 14 -36.51 16.92 21.85
CA LYS A 14 -36.83 17.99 20.90
C LYS A 14 -36.00 19.26 21.15
N TYR A 15 -35.79 19.61 22.42
CA TYR A 15 -34.99 20.77 22.80
C TYR A 15 -33.50 20.60 22.43
N LEU A 16 -32.93 19.43 22.70
CA LEU A 16 -31.57 19.06 22.28
C LEU A 16 -31.45 19.01 20.74
N GLN A 17 -32.46 18.49 20.04
CA GLN A 17 -32.51 18.54 18.56
C GLN A 17 -32.47 19.97 18.05
N GLN A 18 -33.21 20.88 18.68
CA GLN A 18 -33.31 22.27 18.28
C GLN A 18 -32.02 23.05 18.63
N ILE A 19 -31.34 22.69 19.72
CA ILE A 19 -30.03 23.23 20.09
C ILE A 19 -28.94 22.74 19.14
N VAL A 20 -28.86 21.44 18.84
CA VAL A 20 -27.90 20.89 17.88
C VAL A 20 -28.14 21.48 16.49
N TYR A 21 -29.40 21.61 16.07
CA TYR A 21 -29.76 22.25 14.81
C TYR A 21 -29.37 23.75 14.80
N ASN A 22 -29.65 24.49 15.87
CA ASN A 22 -29.33 25.91 15.94
C ASN A 22 -27.82 26.20 16.10
N LEU A 23 -27.06 25.32 16.76
CA LEU A 23 -25.62 25.49 16.98
C LEU A 23 -24.79 25.02 15.78
N TYR A 24 -25.18 23.92 15.13
CA TYR A 24 -24.36 23.29 14.09
C TYR A 24 -24.88 23.51 12.66
N LEU A 25 -26.18 23.77 12.45
CA LEU A 25 -26.78 23.89 11.12
C LEU A 25 -27.31 25.29 10.79
N LYS A 26 -27.38 26.21 11.77
CA LYS A 26 -27.90 27.55 11.51
C LYS A 26 -26.85 28.39 10.75
N PRO A 27 -27.23 29.04 9.63
CA PRO A 27 -26.31 29.58 8.64
C PRO A 27 -25.45 30.79 9.01
N LYS A 28 -25.40 31.18 10.28
CA LYS A 28 -24.72 32.43 10.66
C LYS A 28 -23.19 32.32 10.75
N ASN A 29 -22.60 31.12 10.90
CA ASN A 29 -21.15 30.91 10.94
C ASN A 29 -20.61 30.11 9.74
N LEU A 30 -21.32 30.14 8.60
CA LEU A 30 -21.21 29.16 7.51
C LEU A 30 -20.18 29.48 6.41
N GLN A 31 -19.36 30.52 6.54
CA GLN A 31 -18.36 30.87 5.51
C GLN A 31 -17.27 29.79 5.36
N PHE A 32 -16.71 29.32 6.48
CA PHE A 32 -15.67 28.28 6.45
C PHE A 32 -16.19 26.94 5.90
N THR A 33 -17.40 26.55 6.29
CA THR A 33 -17.99 25.30 5.78
C THR A 33 -18.37 25.40 4.31
N GLN A 34 -18.80 26.58 3.83
CA GLN A 34 -19.03 26.82 2.40
C GLN A 34 -17.75 26.72 1.58
N ILE A 35 -16.63 27.26 2.08
CA ILE A 35 -15.32 27.17 1.42
C ILE A 35 -14.86 25.71 1.33
N ILE A 36 -14.97 24.94 2.43
CA ILE A 36 -14.61 23.52 2.45
C ILE A 36 -15.49 22.72 1.47
N ILE A 37 -16.79 23.01 1.40
CA ILE A 37 -17.70 22.37 0.45
C ILE A 37 -17.29 22.73 -0.99
N LEU A 38 -16.95 23.99 -1.29
CA LEU A 38 -16.49 24.42 -2.61
C LEU A 38 -15.20 23.67 -3.03
N ILE A 39 -14.22 23.62 -2.13
CA ILE A 39 -12.96 22.89 -2.35
C ILE A 39 -13.25 21.40 -2.60
N SER A 40 -14.13 20.78 -1.81
CA SER A 40 -14.48 19.36 -1.99
C SER A 40 -15.18 19.08 -3.34
N VAL A 41 -15.95 20.05 -3.87
CA VAL A 41 -16.58 19.95 -5.20
C VAL A 41 -15.51 20.01 -6.31
N LEU A 42 -14.55 20.93 -6.20
CA LEU A 42 -13.43 21.01 -7.14
C LEU A 42 -12.58 19.73 -7.13
N GLN A 43 -12.24 19.24 -5.95
CA GLN A 43 -11.51 17.98 -5.79
C GLN A 43 -12.28 16.79 -6.39
N LYS A 44 -13.61 16.76 -6.22
CA LYS A 44 -14.45 15.73 -6.84
C LYS A 44 -14.35 15.73 -8.36
N VAL A 45 -14.38 16.90 -9.00
CA VAL A 45 -14.25 17.00 -10.46
C VAL A 45 -12.93 16.38 -10.90
N PHE A 46 -11.83 16.79 -10.28
CA PHE A 46 -10.50 16.24 -10.55
C PHE A 46 -10.46 14.72 -10.36
N PHE A 47 -10.94 14.21 -9.23
CA PHE A 47 -10.91 12.78 -8.98
C PHE A 47 -11.79 11.99 -9.96
N THR A 48 -12.95 12.51 -10.35
CA THR A 48 -13.80 11.82 -11.35
C THR A 48 -13.15 11.79 -12.72
N PHE A 49 -12.44 12.85 -13.09
CA PHE A 49 -11.67 12.90 -14.32
C PHE A 49 -10.49 11.92 -14.28
N ALA A 50 -9.70 11.94 -13.21
CA ALA A 50 -8.62 11.00 -13.00
C ALA A 50 -9.13 9.55 -13.05
N TYR A 51 -10.18 9.22 -12.31
CA TYR A 51 -10.76 7.88 -12.28
C TYR A 51 -11.25 7.41 -13.66
N LYS A 52 -11.84 8.30 -14.46
CA LYS A 52 -12.23 7.99 -15.85
C LYS A 52 -11.03 7.71 -16.75
N ILE A 53 -9.91 8.44 -16.58
CA ILE A 53 -8.66 8.16 -17.31
C ILE A 53 -8.14 6.79 -16.93
N ILE A 54 -8.09 6.48 -15.63
CA ILE A 54 -7.61 5.20 -15.10
C ILE A 54 -8.44 4.03 -15.60
N GLN A 55 -9.75 4.21 -15.77
CA GLN A 55 -10.66 3.16 -16.25
C GLN A 55 -10.59 2.94 -17.77
N LYS A 56 -9.97 3.85 -18.55
CA LYS A 56 -9.74 3.61 -19.97
C LYS A 56 -8.68 2.51 -20.09
N ASN A 57 -9.10 1.35 -20.58
CA ASN A 57 -8.17 0.29 -20.97
C ASN A 57 -7.26 0.82 -22.08
N LEU A 58 -5.94 0.76 -21.88
CA LEU A 58 -4.98 1.01 -22.95
C LEU A 58 -5.11 -0.14 -23.96
N PRO A 59 -5.59 0.11 -25.19
CA PRO A 59 -5.97 -0.95 -26.12
C PRO A 59 -4.79 -1.84 -26.55
N TYR A 60 -3.56 -1.33 -26.46
CA TYR A 60 -2.36 -2.03 -26.92
C TYR A 60 -1.69 -2.93 -25.88
N LEU A 61 -1.92 -2.72 -24.58
CA LEU A 61 -1.13 -3.38 -23.53
C LEU A 61 -1.86 -4.51 -22.79
N GLN A 62 -3.18 -4.70 -22.99
CA GLN A 62 -4.03 -5.66 -22.24
C GLN A 62 -3.88 -5.63 -20.70
N ILE A 63 -3.15 -4.65 -20.16
CA ILE A 63 -3.00 -4.39 -18.74
C ILE A 63 -4.09 -3.38 -18.38
N SER A 64 -5.07 -3.82 -17.59
CA SER A 64 -5.98 -2.88 -16.96
C SER A 64 -5.19 -2.06 -15.93
N VAL A 65 -5.11 -0.74 -16.13
CA VAL A 65 -4.49 0.18 -15.15
C VAL A 65 -5.18 0.05 -13.78
N TYR A 66 -6.44 -0.42 -13.76
CA TYR A 66 -7.19 -0.76 -12.56
C TYR A 66 -6.53 -1.84 -11.68
N ASN A 67 -5.76 -2.77 -12.26
CA ASN A 67 -5.08 -3.83 -11.51
C ASN A 67 -3.73 -3.38 -10.91
N VAL A 68 -3.29 -2.15 -11.17
CA VAL A 68 -2.04 -1.64 -10.60
C VAL A 68 -2.25 -1.30 -9.12
N ASN A 69 -1.49 -1.97 -8.26
CA ASN A 69 -1.59 -1.86 -6.81
C ASN A 69 -0.93 -0.59 -6.25
N SER A 70 -1.29 0.59 -6.78
CA SER A 70 -0.77 1.86 -6.29
C SER A 70 -1.62 2.43 -5.16
N HIS A 71 -0.97 3.05 -4.19
CA HIS A 71 -1.67 3.67 -3.07
C HIS A 71 -2.34 4.99 -3.49
N PHE A 72 -1.74 5.71 -4.43
CA PHE A 72 -2.32 6.93 -4.99
C PHE A 72 -3.70 6.69 -5.62
N LEU A 73 -3.85 5.65 -6.46
CA LEU A 73 -5.14 5.33 -7.09
C LEU A 73 -6.21 4.93 -6.07
N ARG A 74 -5.82 4.16 -5.04
CA ARG A 74 -6.70 3.80 -3.94
C ARG A 74 -7.20 5.04 -3.17
N GLN A 75 -6.32 6.02 -2.96
CA GLN A 75 -6.65 7.30 -2.32
C GLN A 75 -7.70 8.10 -3.11
N ILE A 76 -7.53 8.19 -4.44
CA ILE A 76 -8.51 8.84 -5.32
C ILE A 76 -9.89 8.18 -5.17
N LYS A 77 -9.94 6.85 -5.25
CA LYS A 77 -11.19 6.09 -5.13
C LYS A 77 -11.87 6.31 -3.78
N PHE A 78 -11.09 6.28 -2.69
CA PHE A 78 -11.60 6.51 -1.34
C PHE A 78 -12.24 7.90 -1.21
N LYS A 79 -11.51 8.97 -1.61
CA LYS A 79 -12.04 10.33 -1.49
C LYS A 79 -13.28 10.57 -2.35
N LEU A 80 -13.32 9.98 -3.55
CA LEU A 80 -14.53 10.01 -4.37
C LEU A 80 -15.73 9.41 -3.66
N GLN A 81 -15.57 8.24 -3.04
CA GLN A 81 -16.64 7.59 -2.30
C GLN A 81 -17.13 8.43 -1.12
N VAL A 82 -16.19 9.02 -0.34
CA VAL A 82 -16.55 9.92 0.77
C VAL A 82 -17.37 11.11 0.27
N ILE A 83 -16.91 11.83 -0.76
CA ILE A 83 -17.62 13.02 -1.26
C ILE A 83 -18.96 12.65 -1.92
N GLN A 84 -19.05 11.49 -2.57
CA GLN A 84 -20.31 11.00 -3.13
C GLN A 84 -21.33 10.63 -2.04
N SER A 85 -20.87 10.05 -0.92
CA SER A 85 -21.73 9.68 0.21
C SER A 85 -22.47 10.89 0.79
N TRP A 86 -21.85 12.07 0.80
CA TRP A 86 -22.46 13.28 1.38
C TRP A 86 -23.75 13.68 0.68
N LYS A 87 -23.82 13.57 -0.65
CA LYS A 87 -25.06 13.88 -1.40
C LYS A 87 -26.20 12.94 -1.00
N ILE A 88 -25.90 11.65 -0.82
CA ILE A 88 -26.88 10.63 -0.44
C ILE A 88 -27.37 10.89 0.99
N LEU A 89 -26.43 11.10 1.92
CA LEU A 89 -26.72 11.37 3.33
C LEU A 89 -27.54 12.67 3.52
N LEU A 90 -27.21 13.73 2.79
CA LEU A 90 -27.98 14.98 2.80
C LEU A 90 -29.40 14.81 2.23
N LYS A 91 -29.59 13.95 1.22
CA LYS A 91 -30.92 13.65 0.68
C LYS A 91 -31.79 12.95 1.73
N ILE A 92 -31.22 12.02 2.49
CA ILE A 92 -31.91 11.32 3.59
C ILE A 92 -32.28 12.32 4.71
N LEU A 93 -31.39 13.25 5.06
CA LEU A 93 -31.66 14.27 6.08
C LEU A 93 -32.70 15.33 5.67
N LYS A 94 -32.87 15.59 4.37
CA LYS A 94 -33.92 16.48 3.86
C LYS A 94 -35.31 15.85 3.93
N ASN A 95 -35.40 14.53 3.75
CA ASN A 95 -36.64 13.76 3.83
C ASN A 95 -36.97 13.42 5.31
N LYS A 96 -37.12 14.45 6.15
CA LYS A 96 -37.33 14.31 7.61
C LYS A 96 -38.63 13.63 8.00
N ASP A 97 -39.59 13.55 7.08
CA ASP A 97 -40.98 13.20 7.36
C ASP A 97 -41.23 11.69 7.51
N GLN A 98 -40.20 10.86 7.34
CA GLN A 98 -40.35 9.39 7.28
C GLN A 98 -40.25 8.68 8.64
N GLY A 99 -40.37 9.39 9.77
CA GLY A 99 -40.48 8.76 11.09
C GLY A 99 -39.24 7.96 11.55
N TYR A 100 -38.04 8.32 11.06
CA TYR A 100 -36.81 7.60 11.39
C TYR A 100 -36.47 7.63 12.89
N GLN A 101 -35.86 6.55 13.39
CA GLN A 101 -35.34 6.49 14.76
C GLN A 101 -34.24 7.55 14.97
N TYR A 102 -34.24 8.17 16.15
CA TYR A 102 -33.26 9.22 16.49
C TYR A 102 -31.80 8.75 16.41
N SER A 103 -31.53 7.50 16.80
CA SER A 103 -30.21 6.88 16.70
C SER A 103 -29.70 6.82 15.25
N PHE A 104 -30.60 6.60 14.29
CA PHE A 104 -30.28 6.56 12.86
C PHE A 104 -29.97 7.95 12.30
N ILE A 105 -30.77 8.96 12.67
CA ILE A 105 -30.52 10.35 12.25
C ILE A 105 -29.18 10.85 12.82
N LEU A 106 -28.89 10.56 14.09
CA LEU A 106 -27.62 10.93 14.73
C LEU A 106 -26.42 10.27 14.02
N LYS A 107 -26.53 9.00 13.62
CA LYS A 107 -25.50 8.30 12.82
C LYS A 107 -25.19 9.03 11.52
N ILE A 108 -26.22 9.44 10.78
CA ILE A 108 -26.05 10.15 9.51
C ILE A 108 -25.36 11.50 9.72
N TYR A 109 -25.74 12.24 10.76
CA TYR A 109 -25.09 13.51 11.10
C TYR A 109 -23.60 13.33 11.45
N MET A 110 -23.29 12.34 12.29
CA MET A 110 -21.92 12.08 12.70
C MET A 110 -21.04 11.64 11.51
N GLN A 111 -21.58 10.81 10.62
CA GLN A 111 -20.87 10.37 9.40
C GLN A 111 -20.62 11.52 8.41
N LEU A 112 -21.57 12.45 8.28
CA LEU A 112 -21.38 13.65 7.47
C LEU A 112 -20.32 14.57 8.06
N PHE A 113 -20.43 14.85 9.36
CA PHE A 113 -19.51 15.74 10.04
C PHE A 113 -18.08 15.18 10.03
N SER A 114 -17.90 13.90 10.34
CA SER A 114 -16.60 13.23 10.31
C SER A 114 -15.97 13.26 8.92
N GLY A 115 -16.78 13.11 7.86
CA GLY A 115 -16.30 13.23 6.48
C GLY A 115 -15.81 14.64 6.16
N ILE A 116 -16.60 15.66 6.49
CA ILE A 116 -16.25 17.05 6.21
C ILE A 116 -15.00 17.45 7.00
N THR A 117 -14.92 17.11 8.28
CA THR A 117 -13.74 17.40 9.11
C THR A 117 -12.51 16.66 8.63
N TYR A 118 -12.64 15.39 8.22
CA TYR A 118 -11.54 14.62 7.62
C TYR A 118 -10.99 15.32 6.37
N ILE A 119 -11.85 15.70 5.41
CA ILE A 119 -11.39 16.38 4.19
C ILE A 119 -10.79 17.75 4.51
N ALA A 120 -11.38 18.50 5.45
CA ALA A 120 -10.85 19.81 5.86
C ALA A 120 -9.45 19.69 6.48
N ILE A 121 -9.27 18.80 7.46
CA ILE A 121 -7.99 18.62 8.14
C ILE A 121 -6.93 18.11 7.16
N ASP A 122 -7.27 17.11 6.34
CA ASP A 122 -6.34 16.52 5.38
C ASP A 122 -5.89 17.54 4.33
N THR A 123 -6.79 18.43 3.87
CA THR A 123 -6.45 19.51 2.92
C THR A 123 -5.62 20.62 3.53
N ILE A 124 -5.95 21.07 4.75
CA ILE A 124 -5.15 22.07 5.47
C ILE A 124 -3.72 21.56 5.67
N LEU A 125 -3.56 20.32 6.16
CA LEU A 125 -2.23 19.71 6.35
C LEU A 125 -1.49 19.51 5.02
N GLY A 126 -2.20 19.20 3.93
CA GLY A 126 -1.61 19.07 2.61
C GLY A 126 -1.11 20.39 2.02
N ILE A 127 -1.82 21.50 2.28
CA ILE A 127 -1.34 22.84 1.90
C ILE A 127 -0.09 23.21 2.71
N LEU A 128 -0.09 22.93 4.03
CA LEU A 128 1.09 23.16 4.87
C LEU A 128 2.30 22.33 4.40
N SER A 129 2.10 21.08 3.96
CA SER A 129 3.20 20.28 3.45
C SER A 129 3.77 20.76 2.12
N ILE A 130 2.95 21.37 1.24
CA ILE A 130 3.47 22.03 0.03
C ILE A 130 4.51 23.09 0.41
N PHE A 131 4.14 24.02 1.30
CA PHE A 131 5.04 25.09 1.73
C PHE A 131 6.31 24.52 2.37
N PHE A 132 6.15 23.50 3.22
CA PHE A 132 7.28 22.84 3.86
C PHE A 132 8.24 22.18 2.86
N ILE A 133 7.70 21.43 1.88
CA ILE A 133 8.51 20.72 0.88
C ILE A 133 9.21 21.69 -0.05
N VAL A 134 8.48 22.67 -0.60
CA VAL A 134 9.03 23.64 -1.57
C VAL A 134 10.12 24.52 -0.94
N TYR A 135 9.98 24.90 0.33
CA TYR A 135 10.99 25.69 1.02
C TYR A 135 12.25 24.88 1.37
N ASN A 136 12.12 23.56 1.59
CA ASN A 136 13.20 22.70 2.07
C ASN A 136 13.66 21.65 1.05
N VAL A 137 13.43 21.84 -0.25
CA VAL A 137 13.72 20.81 -1.28
C VAL A 137 15.15 20.30 -1.20
N SER A 138 16.14 21.20 -1.13
CA SER A 138 17.57 20.84 -1.07
C SER A 138 17.89 20.04 0.18
N ASN A 139 17.35 20.46 1.33
CA ASN A 139 17.57 19.79 2.61
C ASN A 139 16.93 18.39 2.58
N ILE A 140 15.69 18.28 2.09
CA ILE A 140 14.97 17.01 1.97
C ILE A 140 15.73 16.04 1.05
N LEU A 141 16.23 16.51 -0.10
CA LEU A 141 17.04 15.67 -0.99
C LEU A 141 18.35 15.24 -0.33
N GLY A 142 19.05 16.15 0.36
CA GLY A 142 20.23 15.81 1.15
C GLY A 142 19.95 14.74 2.20
N PHE A 143 18.84 14.86 2.93
CA PHE A 143 18.37 13.85 3.87
C PHE A 143 18.05 12.52 3.16
N ILE A 144 17.37 12.55 2.02
CA ILE A 144 17.06 11.33 1.27
C ILE A 144 18.35 10.62 0.85
N HIS A 145 19.30 11.33 0.23
CA HIS A 145 20.57 10.73 -0.20
C HIS A 145 21.38 10.19 0.98
N GLN A 146 21.40 10.89 2.12
CA GLN A 146 22.14 10.45 3.29
C GLN A 146 21.53 9.20 3.96
N TYR A 147 20.21 9.15 4.14
CA TYR A 147 19.55 8.07 4.88
C TYR A 147 19.17 6.87 4.00
N PHE A 148 18.90 7.10 2.71
CA PHE A 148 18.71 6.02 1.75
C PHE A 148 20.03 5.53 1.14
N SER A 149 21.18 6.07 1.58
CA SER A 149 22.50 5.52 1.22
C SER A 149 22.59 4.03 1.57
N GLY A 150 22.00 3.58 2.68
CA GLY A 150 22.02 2.16 3.06
C GLY A 150 21.29 1.21 2.10
N ILE A 151 20.44 1.72 1.21
CA ILE A 151 19.74 0.99 0.14
C ILE A 151 20.35 1.38 -1.23
N HIS A 152 21.40 2.19 -1.21
CA HIS A 152 22.14 2.60 -2.38
C HIS A 152 22.96 1.44 -2.91
N ILE A 153 23.37 1.63 -4.15
CA ILE A 153 24.02 0.59 -4.95
C ILE A 153 25.34 0.16 -4.33
N ASP A 154 26.04 1.07 -3.67
CA ASP A 154 27.36 0.83 -3.08
C ASP A 154 27.29 -0.16 -1.89
N GLU A 155 26.29 -0.04 -1.02
CA GLU A 155 26.05 -0.95 0.08
C GLU A 155 25.57 -2.32 -0.41
N LEU A 156 24.70 -2.34 -1.42
CA LEU A 156 24.23 -3.58 -2.03
C LEU A 156 25.36 -4.31 -2.79
N GLU A 157 26.30 -3.58 -3.39
CA GLU A 157 27.47 -4.15 -4.05
C GLU A 157 28.43 -4.80 -3.04
N LYS A 158 28.67 -4.15 -1.89
CA LYS A 158 29.43 -4.75 -0.78
C LYS A 158 28.79 -6.03 -0.25
N GLU A 159 27.45 -6.08 -0.20
CA GLU A 159 26.75 -7.30 0.18
C GLU A 159 27.00 -8.42 -0.83
N VAL A 160 26.95 -8.14 -2.14
CA VAL A 160 27.26 -9.14 -3.18
C VAL A 160 28.72 -9.59 -3.09
N GLU A 161 29.66 -8.69 -2.87
CA GLU A 161 31.07 -9.03 -2.67
C GLU A 161 31.25 -9.95 -1.45
N TRP A 162 30.54 -9.67 -0.35
CA TRP A 162 30.54 -10.52 0.83
C TRP A 162 29.96 -11.91 0.55
N LEU A 163 28.86 -12.00 -0.23
CA LEU A 163 28.26 -13.26 -0.67
C LEU A 163 29.19 -14.04 -1.61
N MET A 164 29.99 -13.36 -2.43
CA MET A 164 30.96 -13.95 -3.36
C MET A 164 32.20 -14.54 -2.69
N GLY A 165 32.53 -14.12 -1.46
CA GLY A 165 33.64 -14.64 -0.68
C GLY A 165 33.39 -16.05 -0.15
N ASP A 166 32.91 -16.13 1.10
CA ASP A 166 32.40 -17.34 1.75
C ASP A 166 31.50 -16.90 2.92
N PRO A 167 30.22 -16.57 2.66
CA PRO A 167 29.34 -15.94 3.63
C PRO A 167 29.13 -16.87 4.85
N ALA A 168 29.32 -16.31 6.05
CA ALA A 168 29.20 -17.03 7.32
C ALA A 168 30.03 -18.35 7.41
N GLY A 169 31.12 -18.47 6.64
CA GLY A 169 31.96 -19.67 6.59
C GLY A 169 31.33 -20.84 5.83
N LEU A 170 30.22 -20.63 5.13
CA LEU A 170 29.61 -21.66 4.27
C LEU A 170 30.42 -21.79 2.99
N LYS A 171 30.99 -22.97 2.76
CA LYS A 171 31.72 -23.28 1.53
C LYS A 171 30.75 -23.37 0.36
N THR A 172 30.63 -22.27 -0.38
CA THR A 172 29.75 -22.18 -1.54
C THR A 172 30.37 -22.85 -2.77
N ASN A 173 29.54 -23.15 -3.77
CA ASN A 173 30.02 -23.59 -5.07
C ASN A 173 30.63 -22.39 -5.79
N LYS A 174 31.97 -22.32 -5.86
CA LYS A 174 32.72 -21.17 -6.39
C LYS A 174 32.30 -20.75 -7.80
N SER A 175 32.03 -21.71 -8.68
CA SER A 175 31.63 -21.42 -10.07
C SER A 175 30.25 -20.76 -10.11
N LEU A 176 29.29 -21.31 -9.37
CA LEU A 176 27.95 -20.72 -9.28
C LEU A 176 27.98 -19.37 -8.56
N ASN A 177 28.80 -19.24 -7.51
CA ASN A 177 28.92 -18.01 -6.75
C ASN A 177 29.39 -16.84 -7.63
N LYS A 178 30.39 -17.09 -8.49
CA LYS A 178 30.85 -16.10 -9.48
C LYS A 178 29.76 -15.69 -10.46
N ILE A 179 28.97 -16.65 -10.96
CA ILE A 179 27.89 -16.37 -11.92
C ILE A 179 26.78 -15.55 -11.26
N MET A 180 26.35 -15.93 -10.05
CA MET A 180 25.31 -15.21 -9.30
C MET A 180 25.73 -13.78 -8.99
N GLY A 181 26.93 -13.61 -8.42
CA GLY A 181 27.46 -12.29 -8.13
C GLY A 181 27.58 -11.42 -9.37
N PHE A 182 28.13 -11.95 -10.47
CA PHE A 182 28.21 -11.22 -11.74
C PHE A 182 26.83 -10.76 -12.25
N LEU A 183 25.82 -11.64 -12.23
CA LEU A 183 24.46 -11.29 -12.69
C LEU A 183 23.82 -10.19 -11.84
N ILE A 184 23.98 -10.28 -10.51
CA ILE A 184 23.41 -9.29 -9.59
C ILE A 184 24.14 -7.95 -9.72
N SER A 185 25.47 -7.94 -9.77
CA SER A 185 26.25 -6.71 -10.01
C SER A 185 25.87 -6.06 -11.35
N LYS A 186 25.59 -6.84 -12.40
CA LYS A 186 25.10 -6.28 -13.67
C LYS A 186 23.73 -5.62 -13.54
N LEU A 187 22.83 -6.16 -12.72
CA LEU A 187 21.54 -5.51 -12.43
C LEU A 187 21.73 -4.21 -11.66
N PHE A 188 22.69 -4.14 -10.75
CA PHE A 188 23.03 -2.91 -10.02
C PHE A 188 23.61 -1.83 -10.92
N ILE A 189 24.52 -2.18 -11.83
CA ILE A 189 25.05 -1.23 -12.82
C ILE A 189 23.91 -0.65 -13.68
N LEU A 190 22.99 -1.50 -14.14
CA LEU A 190 21.81 -1.05 -14.91
C LEU A 190 20.94 -0.09 -14.09
N TRP A 191 20.69 -0.42 -12.83
CA TRP A 191 19.93 0.44 -11.93
C TRP A 191 20.65 1.77 -11.68
N ASN A 192 21.98 1.76 -11.58
CA ASN A 192 22.79 2.98 -11.38
C ASN A 192 22.66 3.93 -12.56
N TYR A 193 22.67 3.41 -13.79
CA TYR A 193 22.44 4.24 -14.96
C TYR A 193 21.05 4.89 -14.94
N PHE A 194 20.03 4.15 -14.48
CA PHE A 194 18.68 4.68 -14.35
C PHE A 194 18.58 5.78 -13.28
N THR A 195 19.16 5.58 -12.10
CA THR A 195 19.14 6.58 -11.02
C THR A 195 19.98 7.80 -11.37
N THR A 196 21.20 7.60 -11.89
CA THR A 196 22.11 8.69 -12.30
C THR A 196 21.50 9.56 -13.41
N PHE A 197 20.74 8.97 -14.33
CA PHE A 197 20.00 9.73 -15.33
C PHE A 197 18.89 10.60 -14.70
N GLY A 198 18.28 10.12 -13.60
CA GLY A 198 17.21 10.79 -12.88
C GLY A 198 17.65 11.89 -11.92
N THR A 199 18.88 11.82 -11.37
CA THR A 199 19.38 12.76 -10.35
C THR A 199 19.23 14.25 -10.69
N PRO A 200 19.53 14.75 -11.91
CA PRO A 200 19.36 16.18 -12.19
C PRO A 200 17.90 16.63 -12.16
N PHE A 201 16.95 15.71 -12.31
CA PHE A 201 15.51 15.99 -12.31
C PHE A 201 14.87 15.90 -10.93
N GLU A 202 15.58 15.38 -9.92
CA GLU A 202 15.02 15.15 -8.59
C GLU A 202 14.42 16.41 -7.92
N PRO A 203 15.05 17.60 -7.95
CA PRO A 203 14.44 18.81 -7.36
C PRO A 203 13.14 19.19 -8.06
N TYR A 204 13.08 19.03 -9.38
CA TYR A 204 11.88 19.29 -10.18
C TYR A 204 10.79 18.26 -9.91
N LEU A 205 11.15 17.00 -9.72
CA LEU A 205 10.20 15.94 -9.35
C LEU A 205 9.64 16.14 -7.95
N VAL A 206 10.48 16.46 -6.95
CA VAL A 206 10.01 16.70 -5.57
C VAL A 206 9.07 17.91 -5.52
N THR A 207 9.43 19.00 -6.20
CA THR A 207 8.54 20.18 -6.30
C THR A 207 7.25 19.86 -7.04
N PHE A 208 7.32 19.14 -8.16
CA PHE A 208 6.13 18.70 -8.89
C PHE A 208 5.20 17.83 -8.04
N LEU A 209 5.75 16.84 -7.33
CA LEU A 209 4.98 15.93 -6.50
C LEU A 209 4.39 16.63 -5.27
N SER A 210 5.02 17.69 -4.78
CA SER A 210 4.50 18.49 -3.67
C SER A 210 3.12 19.08 -4.00
N PHE A 211 2.84 19.46 -5.26
CA PHE A 211 1.55 20.02 -5.67
C PHE A 211 0.35 19.10 -5.38
N PHE A 212 0.55 17.78 -5.29
CA PHE A 212 -0.54 16.88 -4.89
C PHE A 212 -0.99 17.07 -3.44
N GLY A 213 -0.24 17.81 -2.62
CA GLY A 213 -0.66 18.29 -1.31
C GLY A 213 -1.92 19.16 -1.34
N PHE A 214 -2.26 19.81 -2.47
CA PHE A 214 -3.53 20.53 -2.62
C PHE A 214 -4.75 19.61 -2.46
N PHE A 215 -4.59 18.33 -2.82
CA PHE A 215 -5.62 17.33 -2.62
C PHE A 215 -5.62 16.76 -1.20
N GLY A 216 -4.57 16.98 -0.42
CA GLY A 216 -4.44 16.67 1.00
C GLY A 216 -3.17 15.88 1.36
N ILE A 217 -2.79 15.88 2.64
CA ILE A 217 -1.55 15.26 3.12
C ILE A 217 -1.52 13.74 2.85
N SER A 218 -2.68 13.08 2.92
CA SER A 218 -2.82 11.67 2.56
C SER A 218 -2.30 11.33 1.16
N PHE A 219 -2.43 12.23 0.18
CA PHE A 219 -1.89 12.03 -1.16
C PHE A 219 -0.37 12.10 -1.21
N VAL A 220 0.23 13.05 -0.48
CA VAL A 220 1.69 13.16 -0.36
C VAL A 220 2.26 11.87 0.22
N PHE A 221 1.61 11.33 1.25
CA PHE A 221 2.02 10.05 1.82
C PHE A 221 1.88 8.89 0.80
N CYS A 222 0.76 8.80 0.08
CA CYS A 222 0.60 7.77 -0.96
C CYS A 222 1.68 7.83 -2.05
N ILE A 223 2.04 9.04 -2.49
CA ILE A 223 3.08 9.26 -3.50
C ILE A 223 4.43 8.79 -2.99
N ILE A 224 4.82 9.16 -1.76
CA ILE A 224 6.09 8.72 -1.17
C ILE A 224 6.13 7.19 -1.09
N ASN A 225 5.04 6.53 -0.70
CA ASN A 225 5.00 5.06 -0.68
C ASN A 225 5.17 4.46 -2.09
N ASP A 226 4.52 5.03 -3.09
CA ASP A 226 4.66 4.60 -4.49
C ASP A 226 6.09 4.88 -5.02
N LEU A 227 6.74 5.97 -4.59
CA LEU A 227 8.16 6.23 -4.87
C LEU A 227 9.08 5.20 -4.22
N ILE A 228 8.85 4.82 -2.96
CA ILE A 228 9.63 3.76 -2.30
C ILE A 228 9.48 2.44 -3.08
N ASN A 229 8.30 2.14 -3.63
CA ASN A 229 8.11 0.96 -4.49
C ASN A 229 8.96 1.01 -5.76
N ILE A 230 9.06 2.18 -6.40
CA ILE A 230 9.92 2.38 -7.58
C ILE A 230 11.38 2.27 -7.20
N LEU A 231 11.81 2.93 -6.12
CA LEU A 231 13.20 2.93 -5.66
C LEU A 231 13.69 1.52 -5.27
N THR A 232 12.81 0.69 -4.70
CA THR A 232 13.13 -0.69 -4.27
C THR A 232 12.83 -1.76 -5.32
N LEU A 233 12.50 -1.36 -6.55
CA LEU A 233 12.09 -2.25 -7.63
C LEU A 233 13.21 -3.21 -8.03
N HIS A 234 14.44 -2.73 -8.15
CA HIS A 234 15.60 -3.55 -8.51
C HIS A 234 15.84 -4.69 -7.51
N ILE A 235 15.73 -4.42 -6.20
CA ILE A 235 15.81 -5.43 -5.13
C ILE A 235 14.71 -6.47 -5.28
N TYR A 236 13.48 -6.04 -5.57
CA TYR A 236 12.36 -6.94 -5.77
C TYR A 236 12.52 -7.83 -7.01
N ILE A 237 13.10 -7.30 -8.10
CA ILE A 237 13.45 -8.09 -9.29
C ILE A 237 14.47 -9.17 -8.92
N ILE A 238 15.55 -8.81 -8.24
CA ILE A 238 16.61 -9.75 -7.82
C ILE A 238 16.01 -10.85 -6.93
N TYR A 239 15.27 -10.45 -5.89
CA TYR A 239 14.58 -11.38 -4.99
C TYR A 239 13.68 -12.36 -5.76
N LYS A 240 12.87 -11.86 -6.70
CA LYS A 240 11.94 -12.70 -7.47
C LYS A 240 12.67 -13.67 -8.40
N LEU A 241 13.76 -13.23 -9.03
CA LEU A 241 14.62 -14.11 -9.83
C LEU A 241 15.23 -15.22 -8.97
N LEU A 242 15.78 -14.87 -7.80
CA LEU A 242 16.34 -15.83 -6.85
C LEU A 242 15.28 -16.80 -6.31
N LEU A 243 14.07 -16.32 -6.02
CA LEU A 243 12.94 -17.15 -5.59
C LEU A 243 12.58 -18.20 -6.65
N ILE A 244 12.52 -17.80 -7.92
CA ILE A 244 12.24 -18.73 -9.03
C ILE A 244 13.34 -19.79 -9.09
N ILE A 245 14.61 -19.38 -9.10
CA ILE A 245 15.75 -20.31 -9.15
C ILE A 245 15.74 -21.27 -7.95
N TYR A 246 15.53 -20.75 -6.73
CA TYR A 246 15.45 -21.54 -5.50
C TYR A 246 14.33 -22.57 -5.58
N LYS A 247 13.13 -22.16 -6.01
CA LYS A 247 11.96 -23.04 -6.13
C LYS A 247 12.21 -24.14 -7.16
N GLU A 248 12.75 -23.81 -8.33
CA GLU A 248 13.02 -24.80 -9.38
C GLU A 248 14.10 -25.79 -8.95
N VAL A 249 15.19 -25.34 -8.31
CA VAL A 249 16.22 -26.24 -7.79
C VAL A 249 15.66 -27.16 -6.69
N MET A 250 14.83 -26.65 -5.78
CA MET A 250 14.16 -27.49 -4.78
C MET A 250 13.24 -28.54 -5.41
N ASN A 251 12.45 -28.15 -6.41
CA ASN A 251 11.60 -29.09 -7.14
C ASN A 251 12.42 -30.17 -7.85
N LEU A 252 13.54 -29.80 -8.47
CA LEU A 252 14.46 -30.75 -9.13
C LEU A 252 15.11 -31.71 -8.12
N ILE A 253 15.56 -31.23 -6.96
CA ILE A 253 16.13 -32.08 -5.90
C ILE A 253 15.08 -33.12 -5.46
N ILE A 254 13.85 -32.68 -5.18
CA ILE A 254 12.74 -33.57 -4.78
C ILE A 254 12.43 -34.57 -5.89
N PHE A 255 12.41 -34.12 -7.16
CA PHE A 255 12.17 -34.97 -8.31
C PHE A 255 13.24 -36.07 -8.43
N PHE A 256 14.52 -35.71 -8.48
CA PHE A 256 15.60 -36.69 -8.61
C PHE A 256 15.68 -37.65 -7.42
N PHE A 257 15.40 -37.17 -6.20
CA PHE A 257 15.33 -38.02 -5.02
C PHE A 257 14.22 -39.08 -5.13
N LYS A 258 13.04 -38.69 -5.65
CA LYS A 258 11.95 -39.64 -5.91
C LYS A 258 12.30 -40.64 -7.02
N VAL A 259 13.02 -40.22 -8.07
CA VAL A 259 13.49 -41.11 -9.14
C VAL A 259 14.50 -42.13 -8.59
N MET A 260 15.46 -41.69 -7.76
CA MET A 260 16.41 -42.57 -7.08
C MET A 260 15.71 -43.65 -6.24
N LYS A 261 14.65 -43.28 -5.52
CA LYS A 261 13.83 -44.22 -4.72
C LYS A 261 12.90 -45.11 -5.55
N GLY A 262 12.80 -44.91 -6.87
CA GLY A 262 11.86 -45.63 -7.71
C GLY A 262 10.38 -45.26 -7.49
N GLN A 263 10.11 -44.11 -6.86
CA GLN A 263 8.75 -43.69 -6.48
C GLN A 263 7.96 -43.03 -7.62
N ILE A 264 8.64 -42.66 -8.72
CA ILE A 264 8.00 -42.09 -9.91
C ILE A 264 7.81 -43.21 -10.94
N LYS A 265 6.58 -43.46 -11.36
CA LYS A 265 6.30 -44.35 -12.50
C LYS A 265 6.23 -43.50 -13.77
N GLN A 266 6.87 -43.95 -14.85
CA GLN A 266 6.75 -43.28 -16.15
C GLN A 266 5.30 -43.37 -16.66
N TYR A 267 4.94 -42.48 -17.60
CA TYR A 267 3.61 -42.41 -18.22
C TYR A 267 3.13 -43.78 -18.77
N ASN A 268 4.06 -44.66 -19.15
CA ASN A 268 3.78 -46.00 -19.68
C ASN A 268 3.85 -47.13 -18.63
N LYS A 269 3.79 -46.82 -17.33
CA LYS A 269 3.96 -47.79 -16.21
C LYS A 269 5.26 -48.61 -16.26
N LYS A 270 6.24 -48.20 -17.07
CA LYS A 270 7.58 -48.81 -17.06
C LYS A 270 8.29 -48.46 -15.76
N GLU A 271 8.89 -49.46 -15.15
CA GLU A 271 9.78 -49.27 -14.01
C GLU A 271 11.01 -48.47 -14.44
N ILE A 272 11.53 -47.64 -13.52
CA ILE A 272 12.74 -46.86 -13.76
C ILE A 272 13.92 -47.84 -13.85
N THR A 273 14.61 -47.82 -14.99
CA THR A 273 15.83 -48.60 -15.23
C THR A 273 16.96 -48.23 -14.26
N TRP A 274 17.88 -49.14 -13.99
CA TRP A 274 19.04 -48.87 -13.12
C TRP A 274 19.86 -47.66 -13.59
N ASP A 275 20.09 -47.51 -14.89
CA ASP A 275 20.84 -46.39 -15.46
C ASP A 275 20.20 -45.03 -15.13
N GLN A 276 18.87 -44.93 -15.22
CA GLN A 276 18.13 -43.72 -14.86
C GLN A 276 18.25 -43.37 -13.37
N LYS A 277 18.32 -44.37 -12.49
CA LYS A 277 18.56 -44.14 -11.06
C LYS A 277 19.97 -43.60 -10.81
N VAL A 278 20.97 -44.14 -11.52
CA VAL A 278 22.37 -43.67 -11.43
C VAL A 278 22.51 -42.24 -11.98
N ILE A 279 21.92 -41.95 -13.13
CA ILE A 279 21.90 -40.58 -13.68
C ILE A 279 21.25 -39.60 -12.70
N SER A 280 20.11 -40.01 -12.10
CA SER A 280 19.41 -39.19 -11.10
C SER A 280 20.25 -38.97 -9.84
N LEU A 281 21.04 -39.96 -9.42
CA LEU A 281 21.98 -39.83 -8.30
C LEU A 281 23.04 -38.76 -8.58
N ILE A 282 23.61 -38.74 -9.79
CA ILE A 282 24.62 -37.76 -10.20
C ILE A 282 24.02 -36.35 -10.20
N PHE A 283 22.86 -36.16 -10.83
CA PHE A 283 22.17 -34.85 -10.84
C PHE A 283 21.73 -34.41 -9.45
N PHE A 284 21.28 -35.35 -8.61
CA PHE A 284 20.92 -35.06 -7.22
C PHE A 284 22.12 -34.50 -6.44
N PHE A 285 23.27 -35.17 -6.47
CA PHE A 285 24.46 -34.67 -5.78
C PHE A 285 24.95 -33.33 -6.34
N PHE A 286 24.88 -33.14 -7.66
CA PHE A 286 25.21 -31.86 -8.29
C PHE A 286 24.30 -30.72 -7.78
N LEU A 287 22.98 -30.92 -7.78
CA LEU A 287 22.01 -29.92 -7.32
C LEU A 287 22.12 -29.65 -5.81
N VAL A 288 22.32 -30.69 -5.00
CA VAL A 288 22.55 -30.55 -3.54
C VAL A 288 23.83 -29.77 -3.27
N SER A 289 24.86 -29.89 -4.09
CA SER A 289 26.07 -29.08 -3.98
C SER A 289 25.85 -27.61 -4.34
N MET A 290 24.96 -27.31 -5.31
CA MET A 290 24.61 -25.93 -5.68
C MET A 290 23.65 -25.26 -4.69
N PHE A 291 22.81 -26.06 -4.04
CA PHE A 291 21.70 -25.59 -3.20
C PHE A 291 22.10 -24.63 -2.07
N PRO A 292 23.19 -24.86 -1.29
CA PRO A 292 23.62 -23.93 -0.25
C PRO A 292 23.90 -22.53 -0.80
N THR A 293 24.53 -22.44 -1.98
CA THR A 293 24.86 -21.16 -2.61
C THR A 293 23.58 -20.41 -2.98
N ILE A 294 22.64 -21.07 -3.65
CA ILE A 294 21.36 -20.45 -4.06
C ILE A 294 20.55 -20.02 -2.84
N SER A 295 20.56 -20.83 -1.79
CA SER A 295 19.84 -20.55 -0.54
C SER A 295 20.37 -19.29 0.13
N VAL A 296 21.70 -19.15 0.25
CA VAL A 296 22.31 -17.99 0.92
C VAL A 296 21.95 -16.68 0.20
N TYR A 297 22.06 -16.63 -1.13
CA TYR A 297 21.61 -15.47 -1.91
C TYR A 297 20.10 -15.23 -1.77
N TYR A 298 19.28 -16.27 -1.86
CA TYR A 298 17.83 -16.11 -1.72
C TYR A 298 17.45 -15.53 -0.35
N TYR A 299 18.01 -16.05 0.74
CA TYR A 299 17.69 -15.61 2.09
C TYR A 299 18.26 -14.21 2.41
N SER A 300 19.42 -13.83 1.88
CA SER A 300 19.96 -12.48 2.07
C SER A 300 19.03 -11.43 1.47
N TYR A 301 18.64 -11.60 0.20
CA TYR A 301 17.70 -10.67 -0.46
C TYR A 301 16.29 -10.74 0.11
N LEU A 302 15.83 -11.90 0.59
CA LEU A 302 14.58 -12.01 1.34
C LEU A 302 14.62 -11.15 2.60
N PHE A 303 15.75 -11.13 3.33
CA PHE A 303 15.90 -10.31 4.53
C PHE A 303 15.82 -8.81 4.21
N ILE A 304 16.49 -8.36 3.15
CA ILE A 304 16.39 -6.96 2.68
C ILE A 304 14.95 -6.60 2.32
N VAL A 305 14.26 -7.47 1.56
CA VAL A 305 12.87 -7.23 1.15
C VAL A 305 11.94 -7.18 2.38
N LEU A 306 12.13 -8.05 3.37
CA LEU A 306 11.38 -8.00 4.62
C LEU A 306 11.64 -6.70 5.38
N PHE A 307 12.89 -6.25 5.45
CA PHE A 307 13.25 -4.99 6.09
C PHE A 307 12.56 -3.80 5.41
N VAL A 308 12.62 -3.72 4.07
CA VAL A 308 11.89 -2.72 3.28
C VAL A 308 10.38 -2.79 3.53
N TYR A 309 9.83 -4.01 3.59
CA TYR A 309 8.40 -4.20 3.86
C TYR A 309 8.00 -3.73 5.26
N MET A 310 8.83 -3.96 6.28
CA MET A 310 8.60 -3.46 7.64
C MET A 310 8.56 -1.94 7.70
N ILE A 311 9.47 -1.26 6.98
CA ILE A 311 9.46 0.21 6.85
C ILE A 311 8.14 0.66 6.20
N LYS A 312 7.72 0.01 5.10
CA LYS A 312 6.45 0.31 4.41
C LYS A 312 5.24 0.09 5.32
N VAL A 313 5.20 -0.99 6.08
CA VAL A 313 4.08 -1.25 7.02
C VAL A 313 3.99 -0.17 8.09
N ASN A 314 5.13 0.29 8.64
CA ASN A 314 5.13 1.38 9.61
C ASN A 314 4.65 2.70 8.99
N TYR A 315 5.03 2.97 7.75
CA TYR A 315 4.56 4.11 6.99
C TYR A 315 3.05 4.06 6.72
N ILE A 316 2.53 2.89 6.30
CA ILE A 316 1.10 2.68 6.07
C ILE A 316 0.30 2.77 7.38
N LYS A 317 0.84 2.34 8.52
CA LYS A 317 0.20 2.53 9.83
C LYS A 317 0.00 4.02 10.15
N LEU A 318 0.97 4.87 9.80
CA LEU A 318 0.85 6.32 9.99
C LEU A 318 -0.27 6.91 9.13
N LEU A 319 -0.39 6.48 7.88
CA LEU A 319 -1.55 6.76 7.03
C LEU A 319 -2.86 6.26 7.66
N PHE A 320 -2.86 5.03 8.19
CA PHE A 320 -4.03 4.41 8.81
C PHE A 320 -4.46 5.15 10.08
N LEU A 321 -3.55 5.82 10.78
CA LEU A 321 -3.88 6.66 11.93
C LEU A 321 -4.72 7.89 11.52
N PHE A 322 -4.43 8.50 10.37
CA PHE A 322 -5.30 9.53 9.78
C PHE A 322 -6.67 8.97 9.39
N TYR A 323 -6.72 7.75 8.84
CA TYR A 323 -7.98 7.06 8.54
C TYR A 323 -8.77 6.67 9.80
N PHE A 324 -8.08 6.32 10.88
CA PHE A 324 -8.69 5.95 12.15
C PHE A 324 -9.40 7.14 12.80
N ILE A 325 -8.94 8.37 12.60
CA ILE A 325 -9.67 9.57 13.03
C ILE A 325 -11.04 9.66 12.33
N TYR A 326 -11.11 9.33 11.04
CA TYR A 326 -12.39 9.24 10.31
C TYR A 326 -13.25 8.06 10.79
N GLN A 327 -12.63 6.90 11.03
CA GLN A 327 -13.35 5.67 11.36
C GLN A 327 -13.76 5.56 12.83
N SER A 328 -13.03 6.15 13.76
CA SER A 328 -13.39 6.22 15.19
C SER A 328 -14.68 7.01 15.41
N ALA A 329 -14.91 8.07 14.63
CA ALA A 329 -16.18 8.80 14.58
C ALA A 329 -17.35 7.93 14.06
N ASN A 330 -17.07 6.95 13.18
CA ASN A 330 -18.06 5.97 12.73
C ASN A 330 -18.20 4.77 13.68
N ALA A 331 -17.13 4.36 14.38
CA ALA A 331 -17.06 3.17 15.22
C ALA A 331 -17.62 3.38 16.64
N GLN A 332 -17.44 4.57 17.23
CA GLN A 332 -18.01 4.92 18.55
C GLN A 332 -19.55 4.92 18.58
N ILE A 333 -20.21 4.76 17.42
CA ILE A 333 -21.68 4.70 17.30
C ILE A 333 -22.18 3.27 16.98
N ASN A 334 -21.26 2.33 16.74
CA ASN A 334 -21.57 0.93 16.41
C ASN A 334 -21.56 -0.01 17.63
N CYS A 335 -21.21 0.47 18.83
CA CYS A 335 -21.41 -0.26 20.09
C CYS A 335 -22.90 -0.52 20.43
N LEU A 336 -23.84 -0.12 19.56
CA LEU A 336 -25.28 -0.27 19.77
C LEU A 336 -26.00 -1.17 18.75
N ASN A 337 -25.33 -1.89 17.83
CA ASN A 337 -25.94 -3.04 17.14
C ASN A 337 -24.93 -3.81 16.25
N PHE A 338 -24.60 -5.03 16.68
CA PHE A 338 -23.61 -5.95 16.08
C PHE A 338 -24.07 -6.71 14.81
N LYS A 339 -25.07 -6.23 14.06
CA LYS A 339 -25.72 -7.06 13.01
C LYS A 339 -25.51 -6.66 11.56
N TYR A 340 -24.69 -5.65 11.26
CA TYR A 340 -24.42 -5.27 9.86
C TYR A 340 -22.94 -4.99 9.63
N PHE A 341 -22.14 -6.06 9.58
CA PHE A 341 -20.78 -6.00 9.05
C PHE A 341 -20.63 -6.91 7.81
N PRO A 342 -20.91 -6.39 6.60
CA PRO A 342 -20.31 -6.92 5.37
C PRO A 342 -19.00 -6.19 5.02
N LEU A 343 -18.84 -4.91 5.38
CA LEU A 343 -17.71 -4.08 4.91
C LEU A 343 -16.38 -4.27 5.67
N LEU A 344 -16.36 -4.85 6.88
CA LEU A 344 -15.10 -5.15 7.58
C LEU A 344 -14.42 -6.40 7.03
N TYR A 345 -15.19 -7.35 6.49
CA TYR A 345 -14.64 -8.59 5.94
C TYR A 345 -13.81 -8.30 4.68
N ASP A 346 -14.29 -7.39 3.83
CA ASP A 346 -13.59 -7.01 2.59
C ASP A 346 -12.34 -6.14 2.84
N ILE A 347 -12.31 -5.33 3.89
CA ILE A 347 -11.15 -4.49 4.22
C ILE A 347 -10.05 -5.31 4.91
N ILE A 348 -10.41 -6.34 5.68
CA ILE A 348 -9.44 -7.22 6.36
C ILE A 348 -8.89 -8.29 5.40
N ILE A 349 -9.68 -8.76 4.42
CA ILE A 349 -9.20 -9.69 3.39
C ILE A 349 -8.28 -9.00 2.36
N PHE A 350 -8.40 -7.69 2.15
CA PHE A 350 -7.54 -6.94 1.21
C PHE A 350 -6.12 -6.62 1.71
N TYR A 351 -5.82 -6.93 2.98
CA TYR A 351 -4.50 -6.73 3.60
C TYR A 351 -3.77 -8.05 3.90
N LYS A 352 -4.25 -9.17 3.36
CA LYS A 352 -3.51 -10.43 3.22
C LYS A 352 -3.14 -10.63 1.76
#